data_AF-A0A6L9IK08-F1
#
_entry.id   AF-A0A6L9IK08-F1
#
_cell.length_a   1.000
_cell.length_b   1.000
_cell.length_c   1.000
_cell.angle_alpha   90.00
_cell.angle_beta   90.00
_cell.angle_gamma   90.00
#
_symmetry.space_group_name_H-M   'P 1'
#
loop_
_entity.id
_entity.type
_entity.pdbx_description
1 polymer ?
#
loop_
_entity_poly.entity_id
_entity_poly.type
_entity_poly.pdbx_seq_one_letter_code
_entity_poly.pdbx_strand_id
1 'polypeptide(L)'
;MYPEERVLVGVINRKRDLDHARDNHWYRVPQQRMPRGFHAEYVAFFLSRAFKERNGAIHYFAEVSGVELAYRKDLLPKEADHKRADEVYYRVALGPLTEKMPPITNPTKRPVAFIYTTWDRFVAAHEIRDLYSRNDYYVDRIYHALRNRGIRADRIWEAEKGIFEFAPQLRILCERGEVVASTERGADAVYLDQQQQEDEVLTAILAKIAAQGGPVMINIPSESD
;
A
#
# COMPACT_ATOMS: atom_id res chain seq x y z
N MET A 1 5.33 13.62 -17.75
CA MET A 1 5.38 12.59 -16.70
C MET A 1 6.79 12.08 -16.60
N TYR A 2 7.37 12.19 -15.41
CA TYR A 2 8.73 11.74 -15.14
C TYR A 2 8.72 10.25 -14.74
N PRO A 3 9.71 9.45 -15.16
CA PRO A 3 9.79 8.01 -14.85
C PRO A 3 9.59 7.68 -13.37
N GLU A 4 10.11 8.53 -12.49
CA GLU A 4 10.11 8.40 -11.03
C GLU A 4 8.82 8.89 -10.34
N GLU A 5 7.87 9.49 -11.07
CA GLU A 5 6.58 9.89 -10.51
C GLU A 5 5.87 8.66 -9.91
N ARG A 6 5.22 8.86 -8.77
CA ARG A 6 4.63 7.76 -7.99
C ARG A 6 3.19 7.57 -8.39
N VAL A 7 2.85 6.31 -8.62
CA VAL A 7 1.49 5.86 -8.85
C VAL A 7 1.06 5.02 -7.66
N LEU A 8 -0.02 5.45 -7.00
CA LEU A 8 -0.71 4.61 -6.03
C LEU A 8 -1.77 3.79 -6.75
N VAL A 9 -1.67 2.46 -6.70
CA VAL A 9 -2.77 1.58 -7.09
C VAL A 9 -3.74 1.46 -5.92
N GLY A 10 -4.91 2.07 -6.06
CA GLY A 10 -6.06 1.92 -5.17
C GLY A 10 -6.96 0.75 -5.58
N VAL A 11 -7.78 0.29 -4.63
CA VAL A 11 -8.76 -0.77 -4.86
C VAL A 11 -10.16 -0.17 -4.84
N ILE A 12 -10.93 -0.41 -5.90
CA ILE A 12 -12.35 -0.07 -5.98
C ILE A 12 -13.15 -1.37 -6.03
N ASN A 13 -14.00 -1.58 -5.02
CA ASN A 13 -14.85 -2.78 -4.93
C ASN A 13 -16.36 -2.48 -4.98
N ARG A 14 -16.74 -1.20 -5.11
CA ARG A 14 -18.13 -0.74 -5.21
C ARG A 14 -18.25 0.20 -6.40
N LYS A 15 -19.34 0.08 -7.17
CA LYS A 15 -19.59 0.94 -8.35
C LYS A 15 -19.61 2.43 -8.00
N ARG A 16 -20.29 2.79 -6.90
CA ARG A 16 -20.33 4.16 -6.37
C ARG A 16 -18.94 4.79 -6.26
N ASP A 17 -17.94 4.03 -5.82
CA ASP A 17 -16.61 4.59 -5.61
C ASP A 17 -15.88 4.83 -6.95
N LEU A 18 -16.21 4.08 -8.01
CA LEU A 18 -15.79 4.40 -9.37
C LEU A 18 -16.54 5.62 -9.90
N ASP A 19 -17.84 5.73 -9.62
CA ASP A 19 -18.64 6.90 -10.03
C ASP A 19 -18.11 8.19 -9.38
N HIS A 20 -17.72 8.16 -8.11
CA HIS A 20 -17.04 9.31 -7.47
C HIS A 20 -15.71 9.66 -8.14
N ALA A 21 -14.90 8.67 -8.49
CA ALA A 21 -13.62 8.92 -9.16
C ALA A 21 -13.83 9.50 -10.58
N ARG A 22 -14.83 9.00 -11.31
CA ARG A 22 -15.14 9.41 -12.69
C ARG A 22 -15.87 10.74 -12.77
N ASP A 23 -16.94 10.89 -12.01
CA ASP A 23 -17.93 11.96 -12.18
C ASP A 23 -17.75 13.09 -11.16
N ASN A 24 -17.19 12.78 -9.99
CA ASN A 24 -16.92 13.77 -8.94
C ASN A 24 -15.44 14.07 -8.76
N HIS A 25 -14.56 13.41 -9.53
CA HIS A 25 -13.12 13.65 -9.53
C HIS A 25 -12.47 13.50 -8.15
N TRP A 26 -12.88 12.49 -7.38
CA TRP A 26 -12.20 12.18 -6.12
C TRP A 26 -12.20 10.69 -5.77
N TYR A 27 -11.17 10.27 -5.03
CA TYR A 27 -11.06 8.94 -4.43
C TYR A 27 -10.70 9.06 -2.95
N ARG A 28 -10.99 8.02 -2.15
CA ARG A 28 -10.65 8.00 -0.73
C ARG A 28 -9.69 6.88 -0.38
N VAL A 29 -8.72 7.20 0.46
CA VAL A 29 -7.77 6.25 1.04
C VAL A 29 -7.87 6.33 2.57
N PRO A 30 -8.13 5.22 3.29
CA PRO A 30 -8.17 5.27 4.75
C PRO A 30 -6.82 5.76 5.30
N GLN A 31 -6.82 6.74 6.21
CA GLN A 31 -5.58 7.30 6.75
C GLN A 31 -4.74 6.23 7.45
N GLN A 32 -5.38 5.29 8.16
CA GLN A 32 -4.72 4.16 8.82
C GLN A 32 -3.94 3.25 7.86
N ARG A 33 -4.24 3.28 6.55
CA ARG A 33 -3.51 2.52 5.53
C ARG A 33 -2.31 3.28 4.98
N MET A 34 -2.22 4.57 5.26
CA MET A 34 -1.16 5.50 4.84
C MET A 34 -0.69 6.33 6.04
N PRO A 35 -0.19 5.69 7.12
CA PRO A 35 0.13 6.38 8.38
C PRO A 35 1.23 7.44 8.24
N ARG A 36 1.99 7.42 7.14
CA ARG A 36 3.11 8.31 6.85
C ARG A 36 2.77 9.40 5.82
N GLY A 37 1.48 9.57 5.51
CA GLY A 37 1.02 10.50 4.49
C GLY A 37 0.66 9.81 3.17
N PHE A 38 -0.06 10.55 2.34
CA PHE A 38 -0.36 10.18 0.97
C PHE A 38 0.68 10.84 0.05
N HIS A 39 1.41 10.04 -0.72
CA HIS A 39 2.53 10.51 -1.53
C HIS A 39 2.49 9.90 -2.93
N ALA A 40 1.58 10.38 -3.77
CA ALA A 40 1.48 9.96 -5.17
C ALA A 40 1.03 11.10 -6.08
N GLU A 41 1.65 11.17 -7.25
CA GLU A 41 1.28 12.05 -8.35
C GLU A 41 0.10 11.48 -9.16
N TYR A 42 -0.09 10.16 -9.16
CA TYR A 42 -1.19 9.48 -9.83
C TYR A 42 -1.85 8.43 -8.96
N VAL A 43 -3.14 8.19 -9.21
CA VAL A 43 -3.86 7.03 -8.67
C VAL A 43 -4.36 6.17 -9.81
N ALA A 44 -4.08 4.87 -9.74
CA ALA A 44 -4.65 3.86 -10.62
C ALA A 44 -5.64 2.96 -9.88
N PHE A 45 -6.63 2.41 -10.57
CA PHE A 45 -7.76 1.72 -9.93
C PHE A 45 -7.85 0.26 -10.31
N PHE A 46 -7.50 -0.63 -9.36
CA PHE A 46 -7.82 -2.05 -9.44
C PHE A 46 -9.30 -2.25 -9.15
N LEU A 47 -10.05 -2.68 -10.16
CA LEU A 47 -11.48 -2.93 -10.06
C LEU A 47 -11.73 -4.36 -9.56
N SER A 48 -12.50 -4.51 -8.48
CA SER A 48 -12.75 -5.79 -7.84
C SER A 48 -14.23 -6.03 -7.53
N ARG A 49 -14.66 -7.30 -7.48
CA ARG A 49 -15.98 -7.83 -7.07
C ARG A 49 -17.18 -7.35 -7.91
N ALA A 50 -17.42 -6.04 -8.00
CA ALA A 50 -18.63 -5.44 -8.56
C ALA A 50 -18.59 -5.20 -10.08
N PHE A 51 -17.48 -5.51 -10.75
CA PHE A 51 -17.17 -5.00 -12.10
C PHE A 51 -17.21 -6.03 -13.24
N LYS A 52 -17.78 -7.23 -13.03
CA LYS A 52 -18.02 -8.26 -14.07
C LYS A 52 -16.78 -8.50 -14.96
N GLU A 53 -16.85 -8.17 -16.25
CA GLU A 53 -15.77 -8.36 -17.23
C GLU A 53 -14.52 -7.52 -16.92
N ARG A 54 -14.68 -6.39 -16.24
CA ARG A 54 -13.59 -5.51 -15.79
C ARG A 54 -13.09 -5.86 -14.39
N ASN A 55 -13.58 -6.95 -13.79
CA ASN A 55 -13.14 -7.40 -12.48
C ASN A 55 -11.73 -8.01 -12.56
N GLY A 56 -10.88 -7.66 -11.60
CA GLY A 56 -9.57 -8.26 -11.45
C GLY A 56 -8.48 -7.60 -12.28
N ALA A 57 -8.63 -6.34 -12.66
CA ALA A 57 -7.64 -5.61 -13.45
C ALA A 57 -7.64 -4.11 -13.14
N ILE A 58 -6.56 -3.44 -13.53
CA ILE A 58 -6.44 -1.99 -13.52
C ILE A 58 -6.79 -1.46 -14.91
N HIS A 59 -7.87 -0.69 -14.97
CA HIS A 59 -8.39 -0.13 -16.22
C HIS A 59 -8.22 1.38 -16.32
N TYR A 60 -8.10 2.05 -15.18
CA TYR A 60 -8.17 3.50 -15.09
C TYR A 60 -7.06 4.05 -14.22
N PHE A 61 -6.59 5.23 -14.56
CA PHE A 61 -5.75 6.06 -13.71
C PHE A 61 -6.11 7.54 -13.85
N ALA A 62 -5.71 8.36 -12.90
CA ALA A 62 -5.86 9.80 -12.94
C ALA A 62 -4.71 10.49 -12.20
N GLU A 63 -4.38 11.69 -12.65
CA GLU A 63 -3.47 12.60 -11.95
C GLU A 63 -4.10 13.06 -10.63
N VAL A 64 -3.28 13.20 -9.59
CA VAL A 64 -3.68 13.75 -8.30
C VAL A 64 -3.53 15.27 -8.35
N SER A 65 -4.62 15.98 -8.12
CA SER A 65 -4.64 17.45 -8.11
C SER A 65 -4.68 18.06 -6.71
N GLY A 66 -4.91 17.25 -5.68
CA GLY A 66 -4.92 17.70 -4.29
C GLY A 66 -5.28 16.59 -3.32
N VAL A 67 -4.96 16.81 -2.05
CA VAL A 67 -5.24 15.86 -0.96
C VAL A 67 -5.66 16.62 0.29
N GLU A 68 -6.75 16.19 0.91
CA GLU A 68 -7.21 16.69 2.21
C GLU A 68 -7.62 15.54 3.14
N LEU A 69 -7.70 15.82 4.43
CA LEU A 69 -8.25 14.89 5.41
C LEU A 69 -9.74 15.16 5.60
N ALA A 70 -10.55 14.10 5.62
CA ALA A 70 -11.99 14.18 5.85
C ALA A 70 -12.49 12.94 6.60
N TYR A 71 -13.59 13.08 7.34
CA TYR A 71 -14.25 11.92 7.95
C TYR A 71 -15.05 11.15 6.91
N ARG A 72 -15.20 9.83 7.12
CA ARG A 72 -16.00 8.98 6.24
C ARG A 72 -17.43 9.48 6.07
N LYS A 73 -18.07 9.91 7.16
CA LYS A 73 -19.45 10.40 7.15
C LYS A 73 -19.64 11.63 6.25
N ASP A 74 -18.62 12.48 6.16
CA ASP A 74 -18.65 13.67 5.30
C ASP A 74 -18.46 13.29 3.83
N LEU A 75 -17.58 12.32 3.57
CA LEU A 75 -17.36 11.78 2.22
C LEU A 75 -18.51 10.92 1.70
N LEU A 76 -19.24 10.28 2.61
CA LEU A 76 -20.34 9.37 2.32
C LEU A 76 -21.53 9.65 3.25
N PRO A 77 -22.29 10.73 3.02
CA PRO A 77 -23.38 11.12 3.91
C PRO A 77 -24.49 10.06 4.05
N LYS A 78 -24.68 9.22 3.03
CA LYS A 78 -25.64 8.10 3.05
C LYS A 78 -25.19 6.92 3.93
N GLU A 79 -23.99 6.96 4.49
CA GLU A 79 -23.40 5.95 5.38
C GLU A 79 -22.98 6.57 6.74
N ALA A 80 -23.70 7.58 7.21
CA ALA A 80 -23.38 8.29 8.46
C ALA A 80 -23.38 7.38 9.71
N ASP A 81 -24.21 6.32 9.73
CA ASP A 81 -24.28 5.35 10.85
C ASP A 81 -23.35 4.13 10.65
N HIS A 82 -22.45 4.16 9.66
CA HIS A 82 -21.52 3.07 9.44
C HIS A 82 -20.55 2.95 10.62
N LYS A 83 -20.15 1.73 11.01
CA LYS A 83 -19.12 1.47 12.05
C LYS A 83 -17.79 2.23 11.90
N ARG A 84 -17.57 2.86 10.74
CA ARG A 84 -16.34 3.57 10.36
C ARG A 84 -16.62 5.04 10.03
N ALA A 85 -17.78 5.56 10.39
CA ALA A 85 -18.24 6.90 10.04
C ALA A 85 -17.28 7.99 10.52
N ASP A 86 -16.70 7.79 11.71
CA ASP A 86 -15.75 8.71 12.35
C ASP A 86 -14.28 8.39 12.02
N GLU A 87 -14.01 7.41 11.15
CA GLU A 87 -12.65 7.19 10.67
C GLU A 87 -12.22 8.28 9.69
N VAL A 88 -10.95 8.66 9.77
CA VAL A 88 -10.33 9.66 8.90
C VAL A 88 -9.81 9.02 7.61
N TYR A 89 -10.06 9.71 6.50
CA TYR A 89 -9.62 9.33 5.16
C TYR A 89 -8.88 10.50 4.51
N TYR A 90 -7.92 10.18 3.65
CA TYR A 90 -7.47 11.09 2.62
C TYR A 90 -8.54 11.16 1.53
N ARG A 91 -9.11 12.35 1.28
CA ARG A 91 -9.87 12.65 0.07
C ARG A 91 -8.88 13.18 -0.96
N VAL A 92 -8.66 12.37 -1.98
CA VAL A 92 -7.73 12.64 -3.07
C VAL A 92 -8.53 13.25 -4.21
N ALA A 93 -8.26 14.50 -4.55
CA ALA A 93 -8.80 15.15 -5.74
C ALA A 93 -8.05 14.61 -6.98
N LEU A 94 -8.80 14.32 -8.02
CA LEU A 94 -8.32 13.67 -9.24
C LEU A 94 -8.53 14.56 -10.45
N GLY A 95 -7.71 14.38 -11.48
CA GLY A 95 -8.06 14.78 -12.84
C GLY A 95 -9.14 13.88 -13.45
N PRO A 96 -9.43 14.06 -14.76
CA PRO A 96 -10.24 13.11 -15.51
C PRO A 96 -9.62 11.70 -15.51
N LEU A 97 -10.47 10.67 -15.42
CA LEU A 97 -10.00 9.29 -15.56
C LEU A 97 -9.50 9.04 -16.99
N THR A 98 -8.31 8.46 -17.09
CA THR A 98 -7.70 8.00 -18.34
C THR A 98 -7.67 6.48 -18.36
N GLU A 99 -7.92 5.87 -19.53
CA GLU A 99 -7.84 4.43 -19.70
C GLU A 99 -6.38 3.95 -19.78
N LYS A 100 -6.05 2.93 -19.00
CA LYS A 100 -4.79 2.19 -19.12
C LYS A 100 -4.97 1.14 -20.22
N MET A 101 -4.33 1.35 -21.37
CA MET A 101 -4.35 0.43 -22.50
C MET A 101 -2.95 -0.13 -22.79
N PRO A 102 -2.78 -1.47 -22.84
CA PRO A 102 -3.73 -2.48 -22.37
C PRO A 102 -3.93 -2.39 -20.85
N PRO A 103 -5.06 -2.89 -20.31
CA PRO A 103 -5.28 -2.95 -18.87
C PRO A 103 -4.26 -3.87 -18.19
N ILE A 104 -3.96 -3.60 -16.93
CA ILE A 104 -3.04 -4.42 -16.13
C ILE A 104 -3.83 -5.54 -15.47
N THR A 105 -3.58 -6.79 -15.85
CA THR A 105 -4.40 -7.95 -15.47
C THR A 105 -3.89 -8.66 -14.22
N ASN A 106 -4.75 -9.44 -13.55
CA ASN A 106 -4.37 -10.28 -12.40
C ASN A 106 -4.65 -11.77 -12.66
N PRO A 107 -3.88 -12.42 -13.56
CA PRO A 107 -4.14 -13.81 -13.96
C PRO A 107 -4.02 -14.79 -12.80
N THR A 108 -3.12 -14.51 -11.86
CA THR A 108 -2.89 -15.33 -10.66
C THR A 108 -3.91 -15.08 -9.54
N LYS A 109 -4.87 -14.16 -9.74
CA LYS A 109 -5.92 -13.79 -8.77
C LYS A 109 -5.36 -13.43 -7.38
N ARG A 110 -4.18 -12.81 -7.35
CA ARG A 110 -3.55 -12.39 -6.09
C ARG A 110 -4.43 -11.35 -5.39
N PRO A 111 -4.58 -11.41 -4.06
CA PRO A 111 -5.22 -10.34 -3.32
C PRO A 111 -4.47 -9.03 -3.56
N VAL A 112 -5.18 -8.01 -4.04
CA VAL A 112 -4.62 -6.68 -4.28
C VAL A 112 -5.03 -5.76 -3.12
N ALA A 113 -4.03 -5.11 -2.55
CA ALA A 113 -4.19 -4.01 -1.61
C ALA A 113 -3.64 -2.73 -2.26
N PHE A 114 -3.26 -1.73 -1.47
CA PHE A 114 -2.54 -0.57 -1.99
C PHE A 114 -1.12 -0.97 -2.42
N ILE A 115 -0.71 -0.52 -3.61
CA ILE A 115 0.62 -0.73 -4.18
C ILE A 115 1.16 0.64 -4.58
N TYR A 116 2.35 1.00 -4.10
CA TYR A 116 3.09 2.11 -4.69
C TYR A 116 4.03 1.58 -5.77
N THR A 117 3.99 2.21 -6.93
CA THR A 117 4.88 1.93 -8.07
C THR A 117 5.37 3.24 -8.66
N THR A 118 6.41 3.18 -9.47
CA THR A 118 6.86 4.28 -10.32
C THR A 118 6.06 4.33 -11.62
N TRP A 119 6.05 5.50 -12.26
CA TRP A 119 5.30 5.78 -13.49
C TRP A 119 5.80 4.91 -14.65
N ASP A 120 7.11 4.79 -14.83
CA ASP A 120 7.72 3.95 -15.88
C ASP A 120 7.25 2.48 -15.79
N ARG A 121 7.24 1.93 -14.57
CA ARG A 121 6.80 0.58 -14.28
C ARG A 121 5.30 0.42 -14.47
N PHE A 122 4.51 1.41 -14.05
CA PHE A 122 3.06 1.42 -14.29
C PHE A 122 2.71 1.40 -15.78
N VAL A 123 3.40 2.22 -16.59
CA VAL A 123 3.18 2.28 -18.04
C VAL A 123 3.56 0.96 -18.71
N ALA A 124 4.70 0.38 -18.34
CA ALA A 124 5.20 -0.89 -18.89
C ALA A 124 4.44 -2.14 -18.40
N ALA A 125 3.66 -2.03 -17.32
CA ALA A 125 2.98 -3.17 -16.71
C ALA A 125 1.86 -3.74 -17.60
N HIS A 126 1.83 -5.08 -17.67
CA HIS A 126 0.77 -5.88 -18.30
C HIS A 126 0.02 -6.73 -17.26
N GLU A 127 0.70 -7.14 -16.19
CA GLU A 127 0.16 -7.88 -15.07
C GLU A 127 0.42 -7.15 -13.74
N ILE A 128 -0.38 -7.42 -12.72
CA ILE A 128 -0.21 -6.83 -11.37
C ILE A 128 1.20 -7.05 -10.83
N ARG A 129 1.82 -8.19 -11.18
CA ARG A 129 3.16 -8.53 -10.74
C ARG A 129 4.22 -7.53 -11.26
N ASP A 130 3.96 -6.90 -12.41
CA ASP A 130 4.91 -6.00 -13.04
C ASP A 130 5.00 -4.66 -12.29
N LEU A 131 4.06 -4.36 -11.39
CA LEU A 131 4.03 -3.15 -10.54
C LEU A 131 5.04 -3.18 -9.39
N TYR A 132 5.65 -4.32 -9.14
CA TYR A 132 6.57 -4.54 -8.01
C TYR A 132 7.99 -4.58 -8.54
N SER A 133 8.93 -3.99 -7.81
CA SER A 133 10.34 -4.25 -8.07
C SER A 133 10.78 -5.60 -7.52
N ARG A 134 11.98 -6.06 -7.90
CA ARG A 134 12.58 -7.27 -7.32
C ARG A 134 12.78 -7.15 -5.81
N ASN A 135 13.14 -5.95 -5.35
CA ASN A 135 13.35 -5.67 -3.94
C ASN A 135 12.01 -5.68 -3.19
N ASP A 136 10.95 -5.13 -3.78
CA ASP A 136 9.59 -5.17 -3.23
C ASP A 136 9.12 -6.62 -3.01
N TYR A 137 9.36 -7.52 -3.98
CA TYR A 137 9.03 -8.94 -3.84
C TYR A 137 9.75 -9.63 -2.69
N TYR A 138 11.04 -9.33 -2.52
CA TYR A 138 11.82 -9.91 -1.44
C TYR A 138 11.28 -9.46 -0.08
N VAL A 139 11.08 -8.15 0.08
CA VAL A 139 10.50 -7.53 1.28
C VAL A 139 9.09 -8.07 1.56
N ASP A 140 8.28 -8.29 0.52
CA ASP A 140 6.93 -8.85 0.61
C ASP A 140 6.90 -10.26 1.20
N ARG A 141 7.84 -11.14 0.79
CA ARG A 141 7.95 -12.49 1.35
C ARG A 141 8.26 -12.47 2.85
N ILE A 142 9.24 -11.66 3.26
CA ILE A 142 9.62 -11.51 4.68
C ILE A 142 8.46 -10.89 5.49
N TYR A 143 7.76 -9.91 4.93
CA TYR A 143 6.55 -9.34 5.52
C TYR A 143 5.50 -10.41 5.81
N HIS A 144 5.21 -11.26 4.83
CA HIS A 144 4.25 -12.34 4.98
C HIS A 144 4.70 -13.38 6.02
N ALA A 145 6.00 -13.70 6.07
CA ALA A 145 6.57 -14.59 7.07
C ALA A 145 6.47 -14.05 8.52
N LEU A 146 6.66 -12.73 8.72
CA LEU A 146 6.44 -12.05 10.00
C LEU A 146 4.96 -12.03 10.39
N ARG A 147 4.08 -11.71 9.44
CA ARG A 147 2.64 -11.68 9.68
C ARG A 147 2.07 -13.03 10.09
N ASN A 148 2.56 -14.12 9.49
CA ASN A 148 2.19 -15.49 9.86
C ASN A 148 2.61 -15.85 11.30
N ARG A 149 3.59 -15.12 11.86
CA ARG A 149 4.04 -15.25 13.26
C ARG A 149 3.38 -14.24 14.20
N GLY A 150 2.36 -13.52 13.74
CA GLY A 150 1.63 -12.52 14.54
C GLY A 150 2.34 -11.17 14.68
N ILE A 151 3.48 -10.97 14.01
CA ILE A 151 4.24 -9.72 14.08
C ILE A 151 3.68 -8.75 13.05
N ARG A 152 3.27 -7.55 13.51
CA ARG A 152 2.87 -6.46 12.62
C ARG A 152 4.10 -5.70 12.15
N ALA A 153 4.16 -5.48 10.85
CA ALA A 153 5.19 -4.67 10.21
C ALA A 153 4.53 -3.70 9.24
N ASP A 154 5.14 -2.54 9.05
CA ASP A 154 4.80 -1.61 7.98
C ASP A 154 5.79 -1.80 6.83
N ARG A 155 5.28 -2.01 5.61
CA ARG A 155 6.10 -2.07 4.39
C ARG A 155 6.30 -0.66 3.83
N ILE A 156 7.48 -0.42 3.29
CA ILE A 156 7.79 0.72 2.41
C ILE A 156 8.18 0.15 1.06
N TRP A 157 7.63 0.71 -0.01
CA TRP A 157 7.89 0.28 -1.38
C TRP A 157 9.09 1.01 -1.97
N GLU A 158 9.77 0.39 -2.94
CA GLU A 158 10.92 1.02 -3.61
C GLU A 158 10.55 2.35 -4.29
N ALA A 159 9.31 2.47 -4.77
CA ALA A 159 8.79 3.71 -5.35
C ALA A 159 8.75 4.89 -4.35
N GLU A 160 8.89 4.62 -3.05
CA GLU A 160 8.88 5.65 -1.99
C GLU A 160 10.30 6.09 -1.55
N LYS A 161 11.37 5.66 -2.24
CA LYS A 161 12.78 6.05 -1.95
C LYS A 161 13.02 7.56 -1.84
N GLY A 162 12.29 8.39 -2.60
CA GLY A 162 12.41 9.85 -2.50
C GLY A 162 11.86 10.45 -1.20
N ILE A 163 11.14 9.67 -0.39
CA ILE A 163 10.53 10.08 0.88
C ILE A 163 11.20 9.40 2.07
N PHE A 164 11.64 8.16 1.89
CA PHE A 164 12.27 7.38 2.95
C PHE A 164 13.69 7.00 2.55
N GLU A 165 14.64 7.31 3.44
CA GLU A 165 16.07 7.06 3.25
C GLU A 165 16.38 5.61 2.87
N PHE A 166 15.60 4.67 3.41
CA PHE A 166 15.74 3.24 3.15
C PHE A 166 14.42 2.72 2.59
N ALA A 167 14.40 2.35 1.31
CA ALA A 167 13.26 1.69 0.69
C ALA A 167 13.76 0.73 -0.41
N PRO A 168 13.08 -0.40 -0.68
CA PRO A 168 11.99 -0.94 0.10
C PRO A 168 12.46 -1.50 1.45
N GLN A 169 11.60 -1.43 2.45
CA GLN A 169 11.93 -1.88 3.80
C GLN A 169 10.70 -2.34 4.60
N LEU A 170 10.99 -3.01 5.71
CA LEU A 170 10.05 -3.33 6.79
C LEU A 170 10.38 -2.49 8.01
N ARG A 171 9.35 -1.96 8.64
CA ARG A 171 9.44 -1.30 9.94
C ARG A 171 8.56 -2.03 10.94
N ILE A 172 9.15 -2.48 12.05
CA ILE A 172 8.46 -3.16 13.14
C ILE A 172 8.55 -2.29 14.38
N LEU A 173 7.40 -1.83 14.88
CA LEU A 173 7.35 -1.11 16.16
C LEU A 173 7.57 -2.10 17.30
N CYS A 174 8.52 -1.77 18.18
CA CYS A 174 8.85 -2.57 19.35
C CYS A 174 8.66 -1.74 20.64
N GLU A 175 8.61 -2.39 21.80
CA GLU A 175 8.43 -1.70 23.09
C GLU A 175 9.52 -0.65 23.32
N ARG A 176 10.76 -0.95 22.90
CA ARG A 176 11.92 -0.06 22.95
C ARG A 176 12.32 0.38 21.55
N GLY A 177 11.50 1.23 20.93
CA GLY A 177 11.82 1.86 19.65
C GLY A 177 11.33 1.05 18.44
N GLU A 178 12.17 0.90 17.42
CA GLU A 178 11.80 0.22 16.19
C GLU A 178 12.91 -0.67 15.65
N VAL A 179 12.50 -1.67 14.88
CA VAL A 179 13.39 -2.50 14.07
C VAL A 179 13.08 -2.22 12.62
N VAL A 180 14.11 -1.78 11.89
CA VAL A 180 14.07 -1.55 10.45
C VAL A 180 14.82 -2.68 9.76
N ALA A 181 14.25 -3.25 8.71
CA ALA A 181 14.90 -4.21 7.84
C ALA A 181 14.79 -3.78 6.37
N SER A 182 15.92 -3.59 5.68
CA SER A 182 15.96 -3.00 4.34
C SER A 182 16.87 -3.78 3.40
N THR A 183 16.56 -3.76 2.09
CA THR A 183 17.45 -4.30 1.06
C THR A 183 18.68 -3.42 0.82
N GLU A 184 18.79 -2.30 1.53
CA GLU A 184 19.95 -1.41 1.52
C GLU A 184 20.68 -1.46 2.86
N ARG A 185 22.01 -1.34 2.85
CA ARG A 185 22.82 -1.36 4.07
C ARG A 185 22.71 -0.01 4.78
N GLY A 186 22.26 -0.02 6.03
CA GLY A 186 22.27 1.13 6.94
C GLY A 186 22.86 0.73 8.29
N ALA A 187 23.34 1.71 9.06
CA ALA A 187 24.04 1.47 10.33
C ALA A 187 23.17 0.67 11.34
N ASP A 188 21.87 0.95 11.39
CA ASP A 188 20.95 0.35 12.36
C ASP A 188 19.90 -0.60 11.76
N ALA A 189 19.85 -0.73 10.43
CA ALA A 189 18.91 -1.61 9.74
C ALA A 189 19.41 -3.06 9.69
N VAL A 190 18.50 -4.03 9.78
CA VAL A 190 18.78 -5.41 9.39
C VAL A 190 18.87 -5.46 7.87
N TYR A 191 20.02 -5.86 7.35
CA TYR A 191 20.21 -5.99 5.91
C TYR A 191 19.45 -7.22 5.40
N LEU A 192 18.53 -6.99 4.47
CA LEU A 192 17.75 -7.99 3.76
C LEU A 192 18.55 -8.46 2.55
N ASP A 193 19.53 -9.32 2.80
CA ASP A 193 20.38 -9.87 1.74
C ASP A 193 19.61 -10.88 0.90
N GLN A 194 19.39 -10.57 -0.38
CA GLN A 194 18.70 -11.46 -1.31
C GLN A 194 19.44 -12.77 -1.58
N GLN A 195 20.74 -12.84 -1.24
CA GLN A 195 21.54 -14.05 -1.37
C GLN A 195 21.42 -14.97 -0.14
N GLN A 196 20.96 -14.45 1.00
CA GLN A 196 20.77 -15.25 2.21
C GLN A 196 19.44 -16.02 2.17
N GLN A 197 19.40 -17.13 2.91
CA GLN A 197 18.17 -17.89 3.07
C GLN A 197 17.16 -17.06 3.89
N GLU A 198 15.88 -17.14 3.53
CA GLU A 198 14.81 -16.37 4.20
C GLU A 198 14.77 -16.61 5.71
N ASP A 199 15.04 -17.86 6.14
CA ASP A 199 15.05 -18.24 7.55
C ASP A 199 16.19 -17.58 8.35
N GLU A 200 17.35 -17.37 7.74
CA GLU A 200 18.49 -16.68 8.37
C GLU A 200 18.16 -15.20 8.59
N VAL A 201 17.63 -14.55 7.54
CA VAL A 201 17.22 -13.14 7.59
C VAL A 201 16.10 -12.95 8.61
N LEU A 202 15.12 -13.85 8.63
CA LEU A 202 14.03 -13.78 9.59
C LEU A 202 14.53 -13.97 11.02
N THR A 203 15.47 -14.90 11.25
CA THR A 203 16.09 -15.11 12.56
C THR A 203 16.80 -13.83 13.04
N ALA A 204 17.53 -13.14 12.15
CA ALA A 204 18.17 -11.87 12.48
C ALA A 204 17.16 -10.78 12.85
N ILE A 205 16.04 -10.67 12.12
CA ILE A 205 14.96 -9.72 12.44
C ILE A 205 14.36 -10.03 13.81
N LEU A 206 14.02 -11.30 14.07
CA LEU A 206 13.44 -11.73 15.35
C LEU A 206 14.37 -11.46 16.54
N ALA A 207 15.68 -11.69 16.37
CA ALA A 207 16.67 -11.39 17.39
C ALA A 207 16.71 -9.89 17.72
N LYS A 208 16.67 -9.01 16.71
CA LYS A 208 16.58 -7.55 16.93
C LYS A 208 15.26 -7.16 17.61
N ILE A 209 14.13 -7.75 17.20
CA ILE A 209 12.82 -7.47 17.83
C ILE A 209 12.87 -7.84 19.32
N ALA A 210 13.43 -9.00 19.67
CA ALA A 210 13.58 -9.42 21.06
C ALA A 210 14.50 -8.47 21.86
N ALA A 211 15.60 -8.01 21.25
CA ALA A 211 16.48 -7.02 21.88
C ALA A 211 15.75 -5.69 22.17
N GLN A 212 14.77 -5.32 21.34
CA GLN A 212 13.94 -4.12 21.52
C GLN A 212 12.68 -4.35 22.39
N GLY A 213 12.64 -5.41 23.19
CA GLY A 213 11.54 -5.69 24.12
C GLY A 213 10.34 -6.37 23.48
N GLY A 214 10.42 -6.77 22.21
CA GLY A 214 9.32 -7.41 21.49
C GLY A 214 8.44 -6.41 20.74
N PRO A 215 7.55 -6.91 19.85
CA PRO A 215 6.69 -6.06 19.03
C PRO A 215 5.61 -5.39 19.89
N VAL A 216 5.30 -4.12 19.61
CA VAL A 216 4.21 -3.42 20.30
C VAL A 216 2.88 -4.13 20.00
N MET A 217 2.28 -4.68 21.03
CA MET A 217 0.91 -5.19 20.97
C MET A 217 -0.05 -4.02 21.08
N ILE A 218 -0.34 -3.35 19.96
CA ILE A 218 -1.45 -2.38 19.95
C ILE A 218 -2.75 -3.18 20.01
N ASN A 219 -3.28 -3.34 21.22
CA ASN A 219 -4.67 -3.71 21.45
C ASN A 219 -5.55 -2.56 20.94
N ILE A 220 -5.82 -2.56 19.64
CA ILE A 220 -7.06 -1.96 19.16
C ILE A 220 -8.14 -2.93 19.65
N PRO A 221 -9.18 -2.49 20.37
CA PRO A 221 -10.22 -3.39 20.83
C PRO A 221 -10.66 -4.25 19.65
N SER A 222 -10.45 -5.56 19.76
CA SER A 222 -11.21 -6.49 18.95
C SER A 222 -12.64 -6.30 19.43
N GLU A 223 -13.46 -5.61 18.64
CA GLU A 223 -14.90 -5.80 18.76
C GLU A 223 -15.17 -7.25 18.35
N SER A 224 -15.13 -8.11 19.36
CA SER A 224 -15.81 -9.39 19.40
C SER A 224 -17.31 -9.12 19.23
N ASP A 225 -17.88 -9.82 18.24
CA ASP A 225 -19.30 -10.05 17.94
C ASP A 225 -20.21 -8.86 17.56
#